data_AF-A0A2J7QNQ0-F1
#
_entry.id   AF-A0A2J7QNQ0-F1
#
_cell.length_a   1.000
_cell.length_b   1.000
_cell.length_c   1.000
_cell.angle_alpha   90.00
_cell.angle_beta   90.00
_cell.angle_gamma   90.00
#
_symmetry.space_group_name_H-M   'P 1'
#
loop_
_entity.id
_entity.type
_entity.pdbx_description
1 polymer ?
#
loop_
_entity_poly.entity_id
_entity_poly.type
_entity_poly.pdbx_seq_one_letter_code
_entity_poly.pdbx_strand_id
1 'polypeptide(L)'
;MPKHHQPMTLLSLCHTQVSTNLVSTCRLLQLTAQDSSAAHALTLARRRFRPNLLLSLPGLIRSQLIEEVSKLLSAPAPDGSVGGAGPAPLYLLALLLAPDVHQLRVELCCYYGCSHQAALLRLLASEGCGLETLELARSALLRLDRSLLHDALISATSLRHLILRNIAGDAVLQVIGTACPCLVVLDVSQSRQVTDAGLRNLFLQVELRDKASPSSAAGKCEISNLEQCVNSNGGCSGRSWGRLRILLRLFPRLRLNREGENKMRDRSFLLEYCELRNPLCNTLRILNIANTGVTAAGILLALHHVPRIQSLGDYGHMGRALEILDRAWTASTGNSDPPSPPSFSLISARCQRTTIRRLELLSLSCPALQKLTIYEPHHPPSALHVFPPTLTTLHLLSIPSDVDWITGLYSFLATPHGSHLHDLALRFSLSEQYISLDLSQILKSCPNLHTLAEDGADVDWKKEFEDDTLSVIPPLINLRSIQLGRIVTAHALTELLKRAPALKIAHFYRCPDLTDEHLISLTAKPSNTSHCYWQENQNSPAHPCLSQHIECFYIYEASHITAPAVVTLLARCDNLLRTGNLSNWGLDCEGIRWIHSTILDNNLNLEINPGSHWFCSQCFPIS
;
A
#
# COMPACT_ATOMS: atom_id res chain seq x y z
N MET A 1 -33.03 -23.62 1.31
CA MET A 1 -32.27 -22.39 1.00
C MET A 1 -31.60 -22.58 -0.36
N PRO A 2 -31.76 -21.65 -1.32
CA PRO A 2 -31.10 -21.72 -2.62
C PRO A 2 -29.57 -21.59 -2.50
N LYS A 3 -28.82 -22.24 -3.41
CA LYS A 3 -27.36 -22.50 -3.37
C LYS A 3 -26.48 -21.26 -3.14
N HIS A 4 -26.95 -20.07 -3.47
CA HIS A 4 -26.17 -18.83 -3.51
C HIS A 4 -26.47 -17.85 -2.33
N HIS A 5 -27.47 -18.17 -1.48
CA HIS A 5 -27.76 -17.50 -0.19
C HIS A 5 -27.73 -18.53 0.96
N GLN A 6 -27.24 -19.74 0.69
CA GLN A 6 -26.78 -20.53 1.80
C GLN A 6 -25.57 -19.80 2.38
N PRO A 7 -25.56 -19.50 3.69
CA PRO A 7 -24.33 -19.15 4.34
C PRO A 7 -23.29 -20.20 3.93
N MET A 8 -22.16 -19.77 3.37
CA MET A 8 -21.13 -20.70 2.88
C MET A 8 -20.71 -21.69 3.97
N THR A 9 -20.92 -21.31 5.24
CA THR A 9 -20.74 -22.12 6.44
C THR A 9 -21.76 -21.75 7.52
N LEU A 10 -22.17 -22.69 8.37
CA LEU A 10 -22.97 -22.38 9.59
C LEU A 10 -22.35 -21.26 10.45
N LEU A 11 -21.02 -21.15 10.40
CA LEU A 11 -20.24 -20.10 11.05
C LEU A 11 -20.72 -18.70 10.66
N SER A 12 -21.08 -18.45 9.38
CA SER A 12 -21.43 -17.10 8.95
C SER A 12 -22.81 -16.63 9.46
N LEU A 13 -23.78 -17.53 9.65
CA LEU A 13 -25.05 -17.17 10.31
C LEU A 13 -24.84 -16.81 11.78
N CYS A 14 -24.06 -17.63 12.49
CA CYS A 14 -23.71 -17.36 13.88
C CYS A 14 -22.92 -16.05 13.99
N HIS A 15 -22.02 -15.77 13.04
CA HIS A 15 -21.22 -14.55 13.02
C HIS A 15 -22.07 -13.28 12.94
N THR A 16 -23.08 -13.25 12.06
CA THR A 16 -24.00 -12.11 11.92
C THR A 16 -24.81 -11.86 13.19
N GLN A 17 -25.35 -12.93 13.79
CA GLN A 17 -26.14 -12.82 15.02
C GLN A 17 -25.28 -12.35 16.20
N VAL A 18 -24.09 -12.92 16.36
CA VAL A 18 -23.12 -12.52 17.40
C VAL A 18 -22.70 -11.06 17.19
N SER A 19 -22.41 -10.65 15.96
CA SER A 19 -22.07 -9.27 15.63
C SER A 19 -23.18 -8.30 16.01
N THR A 20 -24.44 -8.61 15.69
CA THR A 20 -25.59 -7.77 16.05
C THR A 20 -25.76 -7.64 17.56
N ASN A 21 -25.60 -8.76 18.29
CA ASN A 21 -25.64 -8.75 19.76
C ASN A 21 -24.47 -7.96 20.38
N LEU A 22 -23.29 -8.00 19.77
CA LEU A 22 -22.14 -7.20 20.22
C LEU A 22 -22.37 -5.71 19.97
N VAL A 23 -22.94 -5.33 18.82
CA VAL A 23 -23.33 -3.94 18.52
C VAL A 23 -24.31 -3.43 19.59
N SER A 24 -25.37 -4.18 19.89
CA SER A 24 -26.36 -3.77 20.89
C SER A 24 -25.75 -3.66 22.30
N THR A 25 -24.87 -4.59 22.67
CA THR A 25 -24.13 -4.57 23.94
C THR A 25 -23.20 -3.35 24.03
N CYS A 26 -22.48 -3.02 22.96
CA CYS A 26 -21.60 -1.85 22.92
C CYS A 26 -22.39 -0.55 23.03
N ARG A 27 -23.55 -0.45 22.38
CA ARG A 27 -24.45 0.70 22.50
C ARG A 27 -25.03 0.83 23.91
N LEU A 28 -25.39 -0.29 24.56
CA LEU A 28 -25.82 -0.30 25.96
C LEU A 28 -24.72 0.21 26.91
N LEU A 29 -23.47 -0.25 26.71
CA LEU A 29 -22.32 0.21 27.50
C LEU A 29 -22.04 1.70 27.26
N GLN A 30 -22.24 2.19 26.04
CA GLN A 30 -22.13 3.60 25.72
C GLN A 30 -23.20 4.45 26.43
N LEU A 31 -24.46 4.01 26.44
CA LEU A 31 -25.53 4.67 27.21
C LEU A 31 -25.19 4.68 28.72
N THR A 32 -24.74 3.54 29.24
CA THR A 32 -24.30 3.41 30.65
C THR A 32 -23.17 4.39 30.98
N ALA A 33 -22.24 4.60 30.05
CA ALA A 33 -21.14 5.53 30.22
C ALA A 33 -21.58 7.01 30.21
N GLN A 34 -22.63 7.33 29.44
CA GLN A 34 -23.25 8.66 29.41
C GLN A 34 -24.00 8.94 30.72
N ASP A 35 -24.68 7.93 31.27
CA ASP A 35 -25.45 8.06 32.53
C ASP A 35 -24.55 8.07 33.78
N SER A 36 -23.35 7.47 33.71
CA SER A 36 -22.44 7.32 34.85
C SER A 36 -21.02 7.80 34.54
N SER A 37 -20.14 6.91 34.07
CA SER A 37 -18.79 7.23 33.61
C SER A 37 -18.23 6.13 32.71
N ALA A 38 -17.25 6.49 31.87
CA ALA A 38 -16.53 5.52 31.03
C ALA A 38 -15.84 4.42 31.85
N ALA A 39 -15.29 4.75 33.03
CA ALA A 39 -14.64 3.79 33.91
C ALA A 39 -15.64 2.75 34.48
N HIS A 40 -16.85 3.20 34.81
CA HIS A 40 -17.92 2.30 35.27
C HIS A 40 -18.36 1.35 34.16
N ALA A 41 -18.61 1.86 32.96
CA ALA A 41 -18.96 1.03 31.80
C ALA A 41 -17.87 0.00 31.45
N LEU A 42 -16.59 0.39 31.47
CA LEU A 42 -15.47 -0.54 31.24
C LEU A 42 -15.37 -1.62 32.32
N THR A 43 -15.65 -1.28 33.57
CA THR A 43 -15.68 -2.26 34.67
C THR A 43 -16.82 -3.25 34.50
N LEU A 44 -17.99 -2.77 34.08
CA LEU A 44 -19.16 -3.62 33.80
C LEU A 44 -18.87 -4.56 32.62
N ALA A 45 -18.28 -4.06 31.54
CA ALA A 45 -17.84 -4.85 30.40
C ALA A 45 -16.89 -5.99 30.83
N ARG A 46 -15.86 -5.64 31.61
CA ARG A 46 -14.83 -6.59 32.07
C ARG A 46 -15.35 -7.64 33.05
N ARG A 47 -16.27 -7.28 33.95
CA ARG A 47 -16.75 -8.20 34.99
C ARG A 47 -17.93 -9.07 34.55
N ARG A 48 -18.86 -8.51 33.77
CA ARG A 48 -20.14 -9.17 33.50
C ARG A 48 -20.19 -9.89 32.16
N PHE A 49 -19.60 -9.29 31.13
CA PHE A 49 -19.75 -9.77 29.75
C PHE A 49 -18.49 -10.48 29.25
N ARG A 50 -17.31 -9.90 29.50
CA ARG A 50 -16.01 -10.40 29.00
C ARG A 50 -15.73 -11.87 29.35
N PRO A 51 -15.93 -12.38 30.59
CA PRO A 51 -15.55 -13.77 30.91
C PRO A 51 -16.27 -14.80 30.03
N ASN A 52 -17.57 -14.61 29.79
CA ASN A 52 -18.36 -15.52 28.95
C ASN A 52 -17.93 -15.45 27.48
N LEU A 53 -17.63 -14.25 26.98
CA LEU A 53 -17.19 -14.06 25.59
C LEU A 53 -15.80 -14.64 25.33
N LEU A 54 -14.86 -14.49 26.27
CA LEU A 54 -13.51 -15.05 26.12
C LEU A 54 -13.51 -16.59 26.19
N LEU A 55 -14.35 -17.18 27.05
CA LEU A 55 -14.48 -18.65 27.14
C LEU A 55 -15.16 -19.24 25.90
N SER A 56 -16.07 -18.50 25.28
CA SER A 56 -16.90 -19.01 24.18
C SER A 56 -16.31 -18.78 22.79
N LEU A 57 -15.38 -17.83 22.63
CA LEU A 57 -14.90 -17.39 21.31
C LEU A 57 -13.37 -17.54 21.18
N PRO A 58 -12.89 -18.39 20.25
CA PRO A 58 -11.47 -18.46 19.90
C PRO A 58 -10.92 -17.12 19.39
N GLY A 59 -9.63 -16.87 19.58
CA GLY A 59 -8.96 -15.63 19.17
C GLY A 59 -9.14 -15.24 17.70
N LEU A 60 -9.15 -16.23 16.80
CA LEU A 60 -9.41 -16.00 15.36
C LEU A 60 -10.80 -15.38 15.14
N ILE A 61 -11.83 -15.94 15.78
CA ILE A 61 -13.21 -15.44 15.68
C ILE A 61 -13.33 -14.07 16.35
N ARG A 62 -12.67 -13.86 17.49
CA ARG A 62 -12.66 -12.54 18.14
C ARG A 62 -12.02 -11.47 17.26
N SER A 63 -10.94 -11.79 16.55
CA SER A 63 -10.29 -10.86 15.62
C SER A 63 -11.22 -10.46 14.47
N GLN A 64 -11.92 -11.45 13.87
CA GLN A 64 -12.92 -11.21 12.81
C GLN A 64 -14.10 -10.36 13.31
N LEU A 65 -14.64 -10.71 14.49
CA LEU A 65 -15.73 -9.95 15.11
C LEU A 65 -15.32 -8.52 15.45
N ILE A 66 -14.09 -8.28 15.93
CA ILE A 66 -13.60 -6.92 16.21
C ILE A 66 -13.62 -6.07 14.92
N GLU A 67 -13.17 -6.61 13.79
CA GLU A 67 -13.16 -5.88 12.52
C GLU A 67 -14.57 -5.62 12.00
N GLU A 68 -15.42 -6.66 11.92
CA GLU A 68 -16.79 -6.53 11.39
C GLU A 68 -17.66 -5.63 12.26
N VAL A 69 -17.66 -5.84 13.57
CA VAL A 69 -18.46 -5.04 14.50
C VAL A 69 -17.97 -3.60 14.53
N SER A 70 -16.66 -3.34 14.39
CA SER A 70 -16.14 -1.98 14.26
C SER A 70 -16.67 -1.26 13.01
N LYS A 71 -16.78 -1.96 11.87
CA LYS A 71 -17.41 -1.42 10.64
C LYS A 71 -18.88 -1.10 10.85
N LEU A 72 -19.64 -2.01 11.48
CA LEU A 72 -21.05 -1.80 11.80
C LEU A 72 -21.29 -0.65 12.79
N LEU A 73 -20.40 -0.50 13.79
CA LEU A 73 -20.47 0.60 14.76
C LEU A 73 -20.12 1.96 14.14
N SER A 74 -19.36 1.96 13.04
CA SER A 74 -18.95 3.17 12.32
C SER A 74 -19.93 3.55 11.20
N ALA A 75 -20.87 2.66 10.84
CA ALA A 75 -21.88 2.94 9.84
C ALA A 75 -22.92 3.96 10.38
N PRO A 76 -23.36 4.93 9.55
CA PRO A 76 -24.41 5.87 9.94
C PRO A 76 -25.69 5.11 10.29
N ALA A 77 -26.39 5.55 11.34
CA ALA A 77 -27.66 4.94 11.72
C ALA A 77 -28.69 5.10 10.57
N PRO A 78 -29.58 4.12 10.36
CA PRO A 78 -30.57 4.15 9.28
C PRO A 78 -31.51 5.38 9.33
N ASP A 79 -31.61 6.04 10.48
CA ASP A 79 -32.49 7.19 10.70
C ASP A 79 -31.87 8.54 10.27
N GLY A 80 -30.73 8.53 9.56
CA GLY A 80 -30.07 9.75 9.08
C GLY A 80 -29.45 10.62 10.18
N SER A 81 -29.55 10.21 11.45
CA SER A 81 -28.80 10.84 12.53
C SER A 81 -27.30 10.60 12.29
N VAL A 82 -26.54 11.69 12.27
CA VAL A 82 -25.07 11.67 12.23
C VAL A 82 -24.57 11.19 13.59
N GLY A 83 -24.85 9.93 13.92
CA GLY A 83 -24.27 9.22 15.05
C GLY A 83 -22.81 8.96 14.73
N GLY A 84 -21.97 10.00 14.81
CA GLY A 84 -20.53 9.85 14.71
C GLY A 84 -20.10 8.76 15.70
N ALA A 85 -19.24 7.84 15.25
CA ALA A 85 -18.77 6.69 16.02
C ALA A 85 -18.47 7.10 17.48
N GLY A 86 -19.40 6.83 18.38
CA GLY A 86 -19.24 7.07 19.82
C GLY A 86 -18.19 6.11 20.40
N PRO A 87 -17.88 6.12 21.70
CA PRO A 87 -16.81 5.29 22.30
C PRO A 87 -17.05 3.77 22.22
N ALA A 88 -18.02 3.32 21.43
CA ALA A 88 -18.37 1.93 21.18
C ALA A 88 -17.18 1.04 20.77
N PRO A 89 -16.21 1.47 19.93
CA PRO A 89 -15.04 0.63 19.64
C PRO A 89 -14.19 0.32 20.87
N LEU A 90 -14.06 1.25 21.83
CA LEU A 90 -13.34 0.99 23.08
C LEU A 90 -14.03 -0.11 23.91
N TYR A 91 -15.36 -0.09 23.97
CA TYR A 91 -16.11 -1.11 24.70
C TYR A 91 -16.05 -2.48 24.01
N LEU A 92 -16.09 -2.52 22.68
CA LEU A 92 -15.87 -3.74 21.91
C LEU A 92 -14.51 -4.38 22.25
N LEU A 93 -13.45 -3.57 22.28
CA LEU A 93 -12.12 -4.04 22.65
C LEU A 93 -12.08 -4.50 24.11
N ALA A 94 -12.75 -3.79 25.03
CA ALA A 94 -12.84 -4.22 26.42
C ALA A 94 -13.55 -5.57 26.58
N LEU A 95 -14.44 -5.94 25.65
CA LEU A 95 -15.13 -7.24 25.63
C LEU A 95 -14.27 -8.34 24.99
N LEU A 96 -13.56 -8.04 23.90
CA LEU A 96 -13.00 -9.07 23.01
C LEU A 96 -11.47 -9.09 22.89
N LEU A 97 -10.76 -8.00 23.14
CA LEU A 97 -9.30 -7.97 23.01
C LEU A 97 -8.69 -8.86 24.07
N ALA A 98 -7.82 -9.81 23.71
CA ALA A 98 -7.03 -10.60 24.64
C ALA A 98 -5.72 -11.05 23.98
N PRO A 99 -4.81 -11.74 24.70
CA PRO A 99 -3.46 -12.07 24.20
C PRO A 99 -3.38 -12.96 22.95
N ASP A 100 -4.47 -13.60 22.53
CA ASP A 100 -4.57 -14.41 21.32
C ASP A 100 -5.07 -13.63 20.09
N VAL A 101 -5.31 -12.33 20.24
CA VAL A 101 -5.59 -11.41 19.14
C VAL A 101 -4.27 -10.82 18.66
N HIS A 102 -3.89 -11.14 17.42
CA HIS A 102 -2.59 -10.74 16.85
C HIS A 102 -2.66 -9.49 15.99
N GLN A 103 -3.84 -9.13 15.47
CA GLN A 103 -4.01 -7.99 14.57
C GLN A 103 -5.13 -7.10 15.06
N LEU A 104 -4.87 -5.79 15.11
CA LEU A 104 -5.84 -4.82 15.58
C LEU A 104 -5.75 -3.52 14.79
N ARG A 105 -6.90 -3.07 14.27
CA ARG A 105 -7.09 -1.72 13.72
C ARG A 105 -8.12 -0.97 14.57
N VAL A 106 -7.77 0.25 14.97
CA VAL A 106 -8.63 1.14 15.75
C VAL A 106 -8.71 2.50 15.11
N GLU A 107 -9.92 2.94 14.79
CA GLU A 107 -10.18 4.30 14.35
C GLU A 107 -10.41 5.22 15.56
N LEU A 108 -9.54 6.21 15.72
CA LEU A 108 -9.57 7.13 16.86
C LEU A 108 -10.48 8.32 16.52
N CYS A 109 -11.66 8.46 17.12
CA CYS A 109 -12.52 9.62 16.86
C CYS A 109 -12.09 10.88 17.65
N CYS A 110 -12.29 12.06 17.02
CA CYS A 110 -11.91 13.37 17.52
C CYS A 110 -12.73 13.87 18.72
N TYR A 111 -13.96 13.36 18.91
CA TYR A 111 -14.86 13.77 20.00
C TYR A 111 -14.53 13.13 21.35
N TYR A 112 -13.64 12.15 21.37
CA TYR A 112 -13.18 11.58 22.61
C TYR A 112 -12.24 12.57 23.29
N GLY A 113 -12.70 13.15 24.40
CA GLY A 113 -11.77 13.74 25.35
C GLY A 113 -10.65 12.76 25.70
N CYS A 114 -9.52 13.29 26.18
CA CYS A 114 -8.27 12.56 26.46
C CYS A 114 -8.46 11.27 27.29
N SER A 115 -9.58 11.13 28.03
CA SER A 115 -9.91 9.97 28.87
C SER A 115 -10.11 8.65 28.11
N HIS A 116 -10.80 8.61 26.97
CA HIS A 116 -11.03 7.36 26.24
C HIS A 116 -9.78 6.89 25.50
N GLN A 117 -9.00 7.84 24.97
CA GLN A 117 -7.68 7.54 24.41
C GLN A 117 -6.75 6.95 25.48
N ALA A 118 -6.72 7.56 26.67
CA ALA A 118 -5.95 7.02 27.78
C ALA A 118 -6.46 5.63 28.20
N ALA A 119 -7.77 5.42 28.22
CA ALA A 119 -8.37 4.12 28.51
C ALA A 119 -8.01 3.06 27.45
N LEU A 120 -8.00 3.43 26.17
CA LEU A 120 -7.56 2.56 25.08
C LEU A 120 -6.10 2.16 25.26
N LEU A 121 -5.19 3.12 25.45
CA LEU A 121 -3.76 2.81 25.62
C LEU A 121 -3.51 1.94 26.86
N ARG A 122 -4.21 2.18 27.97
CA ARG A 122 -4.16 1.30 29.15
C ARG A 122 -4.72 -0.09 28.87
N LEU A 123 -5.78 -0.20 28.09
CA LEU A 123 -6.34 -1.49 27.67
C LEU A 123 -5.36 -2.27 26.79
N LEU A 124 -4.68 -1.59 25.85
CA LEU A 124 -3.63 -2.18 25.03
C LEU A 124 -2.45 -2.65 25.87
N ALA A 125 -2.03 -1.87 26.87
CA ALA A 125 -0.98 -2.27 27.79
C ALA A 125 -1.35 -3.53 28.60
N SER A 126 -2.60 -3.68 29.03
CA SER A 126 -3.01 -4.83 29.85
C SER A 126 -3.37 -6.08 29.02
N GLU A 127 -4.04 -5.92 27.89
CA GLU A 127 -4.64 -7.04 27.13
C GLU A 127 -4.02 -7.25 25.73
N GLY A 128 -3.22 -6.29 25.24
CA GLY A 128 -2.67 -6.29 23.88
C GLY A 128 -1.28 -6.93 23.75
N CYS A 129 -0.84 -7.73 24.73
CA CYS A 129 0.52 -8.27 24.75
C CYS A 129 0.83 -9.24 23.60
N GLY A 130 -0.19 -9.87 23.01
CA GLY A 130 -0.05 -10.75 21.84
C GLY A 130 -0.12 -10.07 20.48
N LEU A 131 -0.24 -8.74 20.43
CA LEU A 131 -0.35 -8.00 19.17
C LEU A 131 0.94 -8.09 18.36
N GLU A 132 0.81 -8.52 17.11
CA GLU A 132 1.86 -8.48 16.08
C GLU A 132 1.67 -7.29 15.14
N THR A 133 0.41 -6.88 14.92
CA THR A 133 0.03 -5.73 14.09
C THR A 133 -0.91 -4.80 14.84
N LEU A 134 -0.53 -3.52 14.93
CA LEU A 134 -1.35 -2.46 15.51
C LEU A 134 -1.47 -1.29 14.52
N GLU A 135 -2.70 -0.99 14.12
CA GLU A 135 -3.06 0.20 13.36
C GLU A 135 -3.92 1.13 14.21
N LEU A 136 -3.42 2.34 14.45
CA LEU A 136 -4.19 3.43 15.03
C LEU A 136 -4.39 4.47 13.92
N ALA A 137 -5.60 4.51 13.37
CA ALA A 137 -5.96 5.40 12.28
C ALA A 137 -6.77 6.59 12.79
N ARG A 138 -6.58 7.76 12.18
CA ARG A 138 -7.39 8.95 12.48
C ARG A 138 -7.47 9.92 11.30
N SER A 139 -8.63 10.55 11.15
CA SER A 139 -8.90 11.59 10.15
C SER A 139 -8.34 12.98 10.51
N ALA A 140 -8.19 13.31 11.80
CA ALA A 140 -7.65 14.58 12.30
C ALA A 140 -6.36 14.43 13.14
N LEU A 141 -5.59 15.51 13.31
CA LEU A 141 -4.37 15.49 14.13
C LEU A 141 -4.70 15.29 15.63
N LEU A 142 -4.07 14.30 16.26
CA LEU A 142 -4.12 14.06 17.71
C LEU A 142 -2.72 13.89 18.27
N ARG A 143 -2.48 14.41 19.47
CA ARG A 143 -1.29 14.04 20.24
C ARG A 143 -1.55 12.76 21.02
N LEU A 144 -0.70 11.76 20.82
CA LEU A 144 -0.66 10.58 21.68
C LEU A 144 0.01 10.91 23.02
N ASP A 145 -0.58 10.42 24.12
CA ASP A 145 0.10 10.43 25.42
C ASP A 145 1.31 9.49 25.34
N ARG A 146 2.50 10.04 25.60
CA ARG A 146 3.77 9.36 25.39
C ARG A 146 3.99 8.23 26.38
N SER A 147 3.63 8.42 27.65
CA SER A 147 3.86 7.39 28.67
C SER A 147 2.89 6.25 28.49
N LEU A 148 1.61 6.54 28.25
CA LEU A 148 0.62 5.49 28.01
C LEU A 148 0.88 4.72 26.71
N LEU A 149 1.37 5.40 25.67
CA LEU A 149 1.78 4.74 24.43
C LEU A 149 3.01 3.85 24.67
N HIS A 150 4.00 4.34 25.42
CA HIS A 150 5.19 3.58 25.76
C HIS A 150 4.83 2.29 26.51
N ASP A 151 3.97 2.38 27.53
CA ASP A 151 3.50 1.22 28.29
C ASP A 151 2.77 0.22 27.38
N ALA A 152 1.89 0.72 26.49
CA ALA A 152 1.20 -0.12 25.53
C ALA A 152 2.15 -0.86 24.58
N LEU A 153 3.16 -0.15 24.05
CA LEU A 153 4.11 -0.71 23.09
C LEU A 153 5.11 -1.68 23.72
N ILE A 154 5.59 -1.42 24.94
CA ILE A 154 6.44 -2.36 25.68
C ILE A 154 5.70 -3.66 25.98
N SER A 155 4.41 -3.56 26.29
CA SER A 155 3.58 -4.72 26.59
C SER A 155 3.41 -5.65 25.38
N ALA A 156 3.37 -5.08 24.17
CA ALA A 156 3.27 -5.80 22.90
C ALA A 156 4.65 -6.26 22.40
N THR A 157 5.27 -7.21 23.12
CA THR A 157 6.64 -7.68 22.84
C THR A 157 6.82 -8.35 21.47
N SER A 158 5.72 -8.87 20.89
CA SER A 158 5.68 -9.49 19.57
C SER A 158 5.37 -8.51 18.43
N LEU A 159 5.25 -7.20 18.71
CA LEU A 159 4.83 -6.22 17.72
C LEU A 159 5.84 -6.10 16.57
N ARG A 160 5.37 -6.38 15.36
CA ARG A 160 6.15 -6.33 14.10
C ARG A 160 5.67 -5.26 13.15
N HIS A 161 4.39 -4.90 13.20
CA HIS A 161 3.77 -3.92 12.31
C HIS A 161 3.07 -2.84 13.14
N LEU A 162 3.49 -1.59 12.96
CA LEU A 162 2.90 -0.44 13.63
C LEU A 162 2.53 0.63 12.60
N ILE A 163 1.24 0.98 12.54
CA ILE A 163 0.68 1.97 11.62
C ILE A 163 0.05 3.09 12.45
N LEU A 164 0.62 4.29 12.36
CA LEU A 164 0.23 5.51 13.08
C LEU A 164 0.05 6.68 12.10
N ARG A 165 -0.88 6.53 11.16
CA ARG A 165 -1.13 7.53 10.11
C ARG A 165 -1.73 8.79 10.72
N ASN A 166 -1.18 9.96 10.35
CA ASN A 166 -1.68 11.28 10.75
C ASN A 166 -1.71 11.56 12.27
N ILE A 167 -1.02 10.75 13.10
CA ILE A 167 -1.02 10.88 14.58
C ILE A 167 0.38 10.84 15.20
N ALA A 168 1.42 10.56 14.42
CA ALA A 168 2.78 10.48 14.93
C ALA A 168 3.45 11.87 14.99
N GLY A 169 4.49 11.97 15.81
CA GLY A 169 5.39 13.11 15.87
C GLY A 169 6.76 12.68 16.42
N ASP A 170 7.72 13.58 16.48
CA ASP A 170 9.11 13.26 16.84
C ASP A 170 9.27 12.54 18.19
N ALA A 171 8.43 12.89 19.17
CA ALA A 171 8.46 12.23 20.47
C ALA A 171 7.78 10.86 20.49
N VAL A 172 6.80 10.63 19.61
CA VAL A 172 6.21 9.29 19.42
C VAL A 172 7.26 8.37 18.79
N LEU A 173 8.02 8.88 17.81
CA LEU A 173 9.13 8.14 17.22
C LEU A 173 10.22 7.77 18.23
N GLN A 174 10.53 8.66 19.19
CA GLN A 174 11.43 8.33 20.29
C GLN A 174 10.91 7.15 21.14
N VAL A 175 9.63 7.17 21.50
CA VAL A 175 8.98 6.09 22.25
C VAL A 175 9.01 4.76 21.49
N ILE A 176 8.72 4.78 20.18
CA ILE A 176 8.81 3.58 19.32
C ILE A 176 10.25 3.05 19.28
N GLY A 177 11.22 3.97 19.19
CA GLY A 177 12.66 3.73 19.26
C GLY A 177 13.05 2.78 20.39
N THR A 178 12.51 3.04 21.58
CA THR A 178 12.86 2.33 22.81
C THR A 178 11.94 1.14 23.10
N ALA A 179 10.68 1.19 22.68
CA ALA A 179 9.67 0.19 23.05
C ALA A 179 9.57 -1.00 22.07
N CYS A 180 9.95 -0.85 20.79
CA CYS A 180 9.65 -1.84 19.74
C CYS A 180 10.91 -2.42 19.07
N PRO A 181 11.69 -3.29 19.74
CA PRO A 181 12.94 -3.83 19.20
C PRO A 181 12.76 -4.76 17.99
N CYS A 182 11.60 -5.41 17.88
CA CYS A 182 11.30 -6.40 16.84
C CYS A 182 10.55 -5.82 15.63
N LEU A 183 10.40 -4.49 15.56
CA LEU A 183 9.55 -3.85 14.56
C LEU A 183 10.11 -4.03 13.13
N VAL A 184 9.27 -4.53 12.22
CA VAL A 184 9.59 -4.79 10.82
C VAL A 184 9.00 -3.72 9.91
N VAL A 185 7.78 -3.27 10.22
CA VAL A 185 7.04 -2.26 9.46
C VAL A 185 6.62 -1.13 10.37
N LEU A 186 7.02 0.10 10.02
CA LEU A 186 6.55 1.33 10.64
C LEU A 186 5.93 2.23 9.57
N ASP A 187 4.65 2.55 9.71
CA ASP A 187 3.97 3.52 8.86
C ASP A 187 3.57 4.73 9.71
N VAL A 188 4.22 5.87 9.49
CA VAL A 188 3.91 7.16 10.10
C VAL A 188 3.50 8.19 9.05
N SER A 189 3.06 7.73 7.88
CA SER A 189 2.66 8.60 6.77
C SER A 189 1.60 9.62 7.18
N GLN A 190 1.57 10.74 6.47
CA GLN A 190 0.68 11.88 6.69
C GLN A 190 0.88 12.62 8.03
N SER A 191 1.80 12.16 8.88
CA SER A 191 2.12 12.79 10.16
C SER A 191 3.11 13.93 9.97
N ARG A 192 2.62 15.13 9.64
CA ARG A 192 3.47 16.32 9.36
C ARG A 192 4.39 16.74 10.52
N GLN A 193 4.12 16.31 11.74
CA GLN A 193 4.95 16.58 12.93
C GLN A 193 6.15 15.63 13.07
N VAL A 194 6.27 14.65 12.17
CA VAL A 194 7.46 13.80 12.05
C VAL A 194 8.48 14.50 11.17
N THR A 195 9.65 14.78 11.72
CA THR A 195 10.76 15.50 11.08
C THR A 195 12.05 14.67 11.10
N ASP A 196 13.13 15.23 10.55
CA ASP A 196 14.47 14.61 10.62
C ASP A 196 14.92 14.35 12.07
N ALA A 197 14.50 15.17 13.03
CA ALA A 197 14.79 14.98 14.45
C ALA A 197 14.07 13.76 15.02
N GLY A 198 12.83 13.52 14.60
CA GLY A 198 12.07 12.32 14.96
C GLY A 198 12.73 11.05 14.45
N LEU A 199 13.22 11.05 13.21
CA LEU A 199 13.97 9.91 12.68
C LEU A 199 15.28 9.69 13.43
N ARG A 200 16.00 10.75 13.81
CA ARG A 200 17.18 10.62 14.67
C ARG A 200 16.82 9.94 15.99
N ASN A 201 15.76 10.39 16.66
CA ASN A 201 15.29 9.81 17.92
C ASN A 201 14.79 8.36 17.77
N LEU A 202 14.26 8.01 16.59
CA LEU A 202 13.84 6.65 16.28
C LEU A 202 15.03 5.70 16.15
N PHE A 203 16.14 6.15 15.55
CA PHE A 203 17.27 5.29 15.26
C PHE A 203 18.38 5.35 16.30
N LEU A 204 18.45 6.42 17.10
CA LEU A 204 19.49 6.65 18.08
C LEU A 204 18.89 6.85 19.48
N GLN A 205 19.47 6.17 20.46
CA GLN A 205 19.27 6.39 21.87
C GLN A 205 20.46 7.16 22.43
N VAL A 206 20.15 8.16 23.25
CA VAL A 206 21.15 8.97 23.94
C VAL A 206 21.39 8.39 25.33
N GLU A 207 22.64 8.08 25.65
CA GLU A 207 23.11 7.69 26.98
C GLU A 207 24.16 8.69 27.48
N LEU A 208 24.09 9.05 28.76
CA LEU A 208 25.16 9.76 29.47
C LEU A 208 25.99 8.73 30.25
N ARG A 209 27.27 8.58 29.92
CA ARG A 209 28.17 7.60 30.54
C ARG A 209 29.25 8.26 31.35
N ASP A 210 29.63 7.68 32.48
CA ASP A 210 30.77 8.19 33.25
C ASP A 210 32.10 7.81 32.56
N LYS A 211 32.95 8.81 32.29
CA LYS A 211 34.29 8.69 31.71
C LYS A 211 35.22 7.82 32.55
N ALA A 212 34.95 7.68 33.85
CA ALA A 212 35.77 6.90 34.77
C ALA A 212 35.36 5.40 34.83
N SER A 213 34.28 4.99 34.17
CA SER A 213 33.84 3.59 34.20
C SER A 213 34.72 2.71 33.29
N PRO A 214 35.33 1.61 33.79
CA PRO A 214 36.13 0.72 32.96
C PRO A 214 35.19 0.03 31.96
N SER A 215 35.47 0.22 30.67
CA SER A 215 34.66 -0.30 29.57
C SER A 215 34.52 -1.82 29.66
N SER A 216 33.36 -2.32 30.10
CA SER A 216 32.98 -3.69 29.83
C SER A 216 32.68 -3.82 28.32
N ALA A 217 33.19 -4.89 27.73
CA ALA A 217 33.28 -5.10 26.31
C ALA A 217 31.90 -5.27 25.63
N ALA A 218 31.21 -4.19 25.30
CA ALA A 218 30.12 -4.17 24.32
C ALA A 218 29.81 -2.74 23.85
N GLY A 219 30.38 -2.35 22.71
CA GLY A 219 30.08 -1.09 22.02
C GLY A 219 31.08 0.02 22.34
N LYS A 220 32.13 0.13 21.52
CA LYS A 220 32.92 1.37 21.42
C LYS A 220 31.95 2.51 21.12
N CYS A 221 31.82 3.49 22.02
CA CYS A 221 31.06 4.71 21.72
C CYS A 221 31.63 5.32 20.43
N GLU A 222 30.76 5.56 19.45
CA GLU A 222 31.17 6.18 18.18
C GLU A 222 31.67 7.63 18.39
N ILE A 223 31.37 8.25 19.53
CA ILE A 223 31.56 9.69 19.75
C ILE A 223 32.98 10.08 20.22
N SER A 224 33.70 9.25 20.97
CA SER A 224 35.09 9.57 21.36
C SER A 224 36.07 9.55 20.17
N ASN A 225 35.70 8.91 19.06
CA ASN A 225 36.42 8.99 17.78
C ASN A 225 35.99 10.19 16.91
N LEU A 226 34.95 10.94 17.29
CA LEU A 226 34.41 12.06 16.50
C LEU A 226 35.29 13.31 16.58
N GLU A 227 35.95 13.57 17.73
CA GLU A 227 36.81 14.75 17.90
C GLU A 227 38.24 14.56 17.38
N GLN A 228 38.83 13.38 17.54
CA GLN A 228 40.21 13.11 17.09
C GLN A 228 40.33 12.98 15.57
N CYS A 229 39.25 12.64 14.86
CA CYS A 229 39.30 12.38 13.42
C CYS A 229 38.82 13.56 12.56
N VAL A 230 38.07 14.52 13.11
CA VAL A 230 37.65 15.74 12.35
C VAL A 230 38.83 16.70 12.15
N ASN A 231 39.85 16.63 13.01
CA ASN A 231 41.03 17.49 12.96
C ASN A 231 42.32 16.77 12.51
N SER A 232 42.28 15.46 12.24
CA SER A 232 43.43 14.72 11.72
C SER A 232 43.21 14.36 10.24
N ASN A 233 44.15 14.77 9.39
CA ASN A 233 44.27 14.33 7.99
C ASN A 233 44.69 12.84 7.88
N GLY A 234 44.61 12.07 8.97
CA GLY A 234 44.98 10.66 9.03
C GLY A 234 43.78 9.76 8.69
N GLY A 235 43.92 8.94 7.67
CA GLY A 235 42.89 8.01 7.22
C GLY A 235 42.53 6.97 8.26
N CYS A 236 41.36 7.12 8.90
CA CYS A 236 40.69 6.02 9.59
C CYS A 236 39.90 5.18 8.56
N SER A 237 40.27 3.91 8.46
CA SER A 237 39.84 2.90 7.48
C SER A 237 38.40 2.38 7.61
N GLY A 238 37.50 3.13 8.25
CA GLY A 238 36.09 2.75 8.36
C GLY A 238 35.27 3.23 7.17
N ARG A 239 34.98 2.37 6.17
CA ARG A 239 34.12 2.70 5.00
C ARG A 239 32.74 3.29 5.38
N SER A 240 32.26 3.09 6.61
CA SER A 240 31.01 3.67 7.15
C SER A 240 31.14 5.16 7.54
N TRP A 241 32.32 5.59 7.99
CA TRP A 241 32.57 6.93 8.54
C TRP A 241 32.63 8.04 7.49
N GLY A 242 33.05 7.70 6.25
CA GLY A 242 32.97 8.62 5.12
C GLY A 242 31.54 9.08 4.86
N ARG A 243 30.57 8.15 4.91
CA ARG A 243 29.14 8.42 4.68
C ARG A 243 28.57 9.37 5.73
N LEU A 244 28.84 9.12 7.02
CA LEU A 244 28.35 9.98 8.11
C LEU A 244 29.00 11.38 8.09
N ARG A 245 30.30 11.50 7.77
CA ARG A 245 30.97 12.81 7.62
C ARG A 245 30.35 13.66 6.53
N ILE A 246 29.97 13.04 5.42
CA ILE A 246 29.33 13.70 4.29
C ILE A 246 27.95 14.21 4.70
N LEU A 247 27.16 13.40 5.41
CA LEU A 247 25.84 13.80 5.93
C LEU A 247 25.94 14.93 6.96
N LEU A 248 26.90 14.85 7.89
CA LEU A 248 27.15 15.88 8.91
C LEU A 248 27.76 17.17 8.34
N ARG A 249 28.31 17.15 7.11
CA ARG A 249 28.72 18.35 6.37
C ARG A 249 27.56 18.97 5.58
N LEU A 250 26.72 18.14 4.96
CA LEU A 250 25.57 18.59 4.17
C LEU A 250 24.45 19.21 5.01
N PHE A 251 24.25 18.70 6.21
CA PHE A 251 23.13 19.09 7.06
C PHE A 251 23.64 19.55 8.42
N PRO A 252 24.10 20.81 8.54
CA PRO A 252 24.56 21.38 9.81
C PRO A 252 23.48 21.33 10.89
N ARG A 253 22.19 21.31 10.52
CA ARG A 253 21.06 21.17 11.44
C ARG A 253 20.89 19.77 12.04
N LEU A 254 21.53 18.74 11.46
CA LEU A 254 21.71 17.43 12.10
C LEU A 254 22.85 17.44 13.12
N ARG A 255 23.69 18.49 13.12
CA ARG A 255 24.61 18.73 14.25
C ARG A 255 23.78 19.27 15.40
N LEU A 256 24.02 18.71 16.58
CA LEU A 256 23.63 19.30 17.85
C LEU A 256 23.88 20.81 17.81
N ASN A 257 22.94 21.54 18.40
CA ASN A 257 23.02 22.98 18.64
C ASN A 257 24.33 23.28 19.39
N ARG A 258 25.40 23.52 18.63
CA ARG A 258 26.79 23.60 19.10
C ARG A 258 27.18 24.99 19.61
N GLU A 259 26.24 25.94 19.56
CA GLU A 259 26.48 27.34 19.94
C GLU A 259 26.78 27.51 21.45
N GLY A 260 26.57 26.46 22.27
CA GLY A 260 26.96 26.44 23.69
C GLY A 260 28.25 25.65 24.03
N GLU A 261 28.71 24.71 23.19
CA GLU A 261 29.76 23.74 23.59
C GLU A 261 31.17 24.35 23.64
N ASN A 262 31.45 25.39 22.85
CA ASN A 262 32.77 26.03 22.87
C ASN A 262 33.03 26.89 24.12
N LYS A 263 32.03 27.13 24.97
CA LYS A 263 32.22 27.76 26.30
C LYS A 263 32.37 26.75 27.45
N MET A 264 32.19 25.46 27.20
CA MET A 264 32.22 24.40 28.24
C MET A 264 33.45 23.49 28.19
N ARG A 265 34.44 23.76 27.32
CA ARG A 265 35.63 22.92 27.19
C ARG A 265 36.62 22.99 28.36
N ASP A 266 36.39 23.87 29.33
CA ASP A 266 37.30 24.08 30.47
C ASP A 266 36.78 23.52 31.81
N ARG A 267 35.77 22.65 31.77
CA ARG A 267 35.28 21.94 32.96
C ARG A 267 35.30 20.44 32.70
N SER A 268 36.07 19.74 33.52
CA SER A 268 36.16 18.28 33.57
C SER A 268 34.82 17.66 33.96
N PHE A 269 33.89 17.53 33.01
CA PHE A 269 32.66 16.77 33.24
C PHE A 269 32.98 15.27 33.18
N LEU A 270 32.55 14.57 34.23
CA LEU A 270 32.64 13.11 34.38
C LEU A 270 31.73 12.37 33.39
N LEU A 271 30.77 13.03 32.75
CA LEU A 271 29.83 12.38 31.81
C LEU A 271 30.23 12.62 30.34
N GLU A 272 30.25 11.55 29.53
CA GLU A 272 30.36 11.53 28.07
C GLU A 272 28.97 11.29 27.46
N TYR A 273 28.68 11.98 26.36
CA TYR A 273 27.47 11.80 25.58
C TYR A 273 27.68 10.68 24.56
N CYS A 274 26.95 9.57 24.68
CA CYS A 274 27.00 8.44 23.74
C CYS A 274 25.66 8.30 23.00
N GLU A 275 25.71 8.17 21.67
CA GLU A 275 24.56 7.81 20.84
C GLU A 275 24.71 6.34 20.44
N LEU A 276 23.71 5.54 20.78
CA LEU A 276 23.66 4.13 20.46
C LEU A 276 22.53 3.89 19.47
N ARG A 277 22.76 2.98 18.53
CA ARG A 277 21.74 2.60 17.54
C ARG A 277 20.64 1.76 18.19
N ASN A 278 19.38 2.18 18.02
CA ASN A 278 18.24 1.45 18.55
C ASN A 278 18.14 0.04 17.94
N PRO A 279 17.78 -1.00 18.74
CA PRO A 279 17.71 -2.39 18.28
C PRO A 279 16.81 -2.59 17.05
N LEU A 280 15.72 -1.81 16.95
CA LEU A 280 14.78 -1.87 15.83
C LEU A 280 15.44 -1.64 14.48
N CYS A 281 16.58 -0.93 14.43
CA CYS A 281 17.27 -0.67 13.18
C CYS A 281 17.77 -1.96 12.49
N ASN A 282 17.90 -3.07 13.23
CA ASN A 282 18.31 -4.37 12.68
C ASN A 282 17.13 -5.15 12.08
N THR A 283 15.92 -4.89 12.54
CA THR A 283 14.68 -5.61 12.20
C THR A 283 13.84 -4.84 11.18
N LEU A 284 13.86 -3.51 11.23
CA LEU A 284 13.08 -2.65 10.34
C LEU A 284 13.39 -2.91 8.87
N ARG A 285 12.34 -3.06 8.06
CA ARG A 285 12.40 -3.29 6.61
C ARG A 285 11.58 -2.26 5.84
N ILE A 286 10.42 -1.86 6.36
CA ILE A 286 9.54 -0.89 5.72
C ILE A 286 9.34 0.30 6.65
N LEU A 287 9.63 1.50 6.16
CA LEU A 287 9.41 2.75 6.86
C LEU A 287 8.61 3.70 5.97
N ASN A 288 7.29 3.78 6.13
CA ASN A 288 6.49 4.72 5.38
C ASN A 288 6.49 6.09 6.07
N ILE A 289 7.10 7.07 5.41
CA ILE A 289 7.26 8.47 5.86
C ILE A 289 6.72 9.46 4.82
N ALA A 290 5.82 9.00 3.96
CA ALA A 290 5.15 9.85 2.99
C ALA A 290 4.38 10.99 3.66
N ASN A 291 4.40 12.18 3.06
CA ASN A 291 3.67 13.36 3.55
C ASN A 291 4.00 13.75 5.02
N THR A 292 5.25 13.51 5.45
CA THR A 292 5.80 13.98 6.73
C THR A 292 6.64 15.25 6.53
N GLY A 293 7.18 15.81 7.61
CA GLY A 293 8.18 16.88 7.56
C GLY A 293 9.62 16.39 7.37
N VAL A 294 9.83 15.11 7.05
CA VAL A 294 11.16 14.52 6.80
C VAL A 294 11.72 15.03 5.48
N THR A 295 12.95 15.53 5.52
CA THR A 295 13.67 16.02 4.35
C THR A 295 14.58 14.93 3.78
N ALA A 296 15.24 15.20 2.66
CA ALA A 296 16.28 14.32 2.12
C ALA A 296 17.36 13.96 3.15
N ALA A 297 17.64 14.84 4.13
CA ALA A 297 18.58 14.57 5.20
C ALA A 297 18.14 13.39 6.06
N GLY A 298 16.89 13.39 6.51
CA GLY A 298 16.32 12.30 7.30
C GLY A 298 16.24 10.99 6.52
N ILE A 299 16.01 11.03 5.21
CA ILE A 299 16.08 9.83 4.35
C ILE A 299 17.47 9.23 4.36
N LEU A 300 18.50 10.06 4.13
CA LEU A 300 19.87 9.58 4.11
C LEU A 300 20.31 9.06 5.49
N LEU A 301 19.79 9.67 6.57
CA LEU A 301 19.96 9.17 7.94
C LEU A 301 19.31 7.79 8.12
N ALA A 302 18.09 7.58 7.62
CA ALA A 302 17.42 6.28 7.64
C ALA A 302 18.19 5.21 6.84
N LEU A 303 18.63 5.54 5.63
CA LEU A 303 19.42 4.63 4.79
C LEU A 303 20.78 4.27 5.42
N HIS A 304 21.34 5.17 6.22
CA HIS A 304 22.60 4.93 6.93
C HIS A 304 22.40 4.00 8.15
N HIS A 305 21.43 4.31 9.01
CA HIS A 305 21.21 3.57 10.25
C HIS A 305 20.36 2.31 10.06
N VAL A 306 19.66 2.14 8.95
CA VAL A 306 18.83 0.95 8.69
C VAL A 306 19.31 0.26 7.40
N PRO A 307 20.41 -0.50 7.44
CA PRO A 307 21.07 -1.04 6.24
C PRO A 307 20.22 -2.07 5.48
N ARG A 308 19.25 -2.69 6.18
CA ARG A 308 18.34 -3.70 5.62
C ARG A 308 16.98 -3.11 5.23
N ILE A 309 16.85 -1.78 5.18
CA ILE A 309 15.62 -1.15 4.72
C ILE A 309 15.36 -1.50 3.25
N GLN A 310 14.12 -1.92 2.99
CA GLN A 310 13.65 -2.43 1.70
C GLN A 310 12.70 -1.44 1.02
N SER A 311 11.96 -0.64 1.80
CA SER A 311 11.00 0.33 1.28
C SER A 311 10.86 1.54 2.21
N LEU A 312 10.72 2.72 1.61
CA LEU A 312 10.37 3.98 2.29
C LEU A 312 8.87 4.31 2.17
N GLY A 313 8.04 3.30 1.87
CA GLY A 313 6.61 3.45 1.64
C GLY A 313 6.31 4.36 0.45
N ASP A 314 5.45 5.36 0.64
CA ASP A 314 4.98 6.24 -0.43
C ASP A 314 5.84 7.51 -0.56
N TYR A 315 7.05 7.52 0.03
CA TYR A 315 7.97 8.65 -0.07
C TYR A 315 8.45 8.85 -1.52
N GLY A 316 7.96 9.90 -2.17
CA GLY A 316 8.16 10.15 -3.60
C GLY A 316 9.44 10.87 -4.01
N HIS A 317 10.36 11.22 -3.11
CA HIS A 317 11.52 12.07 -3.44
C HIS A 317 12.88 11.36 -3.38
N MET A 318 12.91 10.03 -3.58
CA MET A 318 14.15 9.25 -3.48
C MET A 318 15.24 9.73 -4.45
N GLY A 319 14.90 10.02 -5.71
CA GLY A 319 15.86 10.54 -6.69
C GLY A 319 16.54 11.85 -6.28
N ARG A 320 15.83 12.73 -5.55
CA ARG A 320 16.41 13.97 -5.02
C ARG A 320 17.35 13.70 -3.84
N ALA A 321 17.02 12.76 -2.97
CA ALA A 321 17.88 12.38 -1.85
C ALA A 321 19.23 11.81 -2.35
N LEU A 322 19.19 10.96 -3.39
CA LEU A 322 20.40 10.42 -4.01
C LEU A 322 21.22 11.49 -4.73
N GLU A 323 20.58 12.45 -5.40
CA GLU A 323 21.29 13.58 -6.03
C GLU A 323 22.07 14.42 -5.01
N ILE A 324 21.50 14.66 -3.83
CA ILE A 324 22.18 15.38 -2.74
C ILE A 324 23.35 14.54 -2.19
N LEU A 325 23.16 13.24 -2.04
CA LEU A 325 24.20 12.32 -1.60
C LEU A 325 25.38 12.29 -2.59
N ASP A 326 25.10 12.18 -3.88
CA ASP A 326 26.09 12.15 -4.96
C ASP A 326 26.96 13.42 -4.98
N ARG A 327 26.33 14.60 -4.91
CA ARG A 327 27.04 15.90 -4.85
C ARG A 327 27.99 15.99 -3.67
N ALA A 328 27.58 15.45 -2.54
CA ALA A 328 28.38 15.52 -1.32
C ALA A 328 29.45 14.44 -1.27
N TRP A 329 29.17 13.29 -1.86
CA TRP A 329 30.11 12.21 -2.07
C TRP A 329 31.27 12.67 -2.96
N THR A 330 30.95 13.20 -4.13
CA THR A 330 31.93 13.76 -5.09
C THR A 330 32.74 14.92 -4.50
N ALA A 331 32.10 15.84 -3.77
CA ALA A 331 32.80 16.94 -3.09
C ALA A 331 33.76 16.47 -1.99
N SER A 332 33.56 15.28 -1.43
CA SER A 332 34.40 14.75 -0.35
C SER A 332 35.61 13.96 -0.81
N THR A 333 35.60 13.46 -2.05
CA THR A 333 36.59 12.49 -2.55
C THR A 333 37.69 13.10 -3.43
N GLY A 334 37.63 14.41 -3.72
CA GLY A 334 38.69 15.24 -4.31
C GLY A 334 39.48 14.61 -5.48
N ASN A 335 39.12 14.96 -6.73
CA ASN A 335 39.80 14.76 -8.04
C ASN A 335 40.51 13.43 -8.38
N SER A 336 40.70 12.50 -7.45
CA SER A 336 41.06 11.11 -7.71
C SER A 336 39.77 10.30 -7.87
N ASP A 337 39.80 9.28 -8.73
CA ASP A 337 38.62 8.55 -9.24
C ASP A 337 37.50 8.40 -8.20
N PRO A 338 36.27 8.90 -8.49
CA PRO A 338 35.20 8.91 -7.52
C PRO A 338 34.85 7.47 -7.11
N PRO A 339 34.89 7.14 -5.80
CA PRO A 339 34.54 5.81 -5.34
C PRO A 339 33.08 5.50 -5.67
N SER A 340 32.79 4.23 -5.96
CA SER A 340 31.44 3.75 -6.28
C SER A 340 30.41 4.28 -5.29
N PRO A 341 29.23 4.74 -5.75
CA PRO A 341 28.20 5.28 -4.88
C PRO A 341 27.75 4.23 -3.85
N PRO A 342 27.24 4.66 -2.68
CA PRO A 342 26.73 3.74 -1.69
C PRO A 342 25.55 2.94 -2.24
N SER A 343 25.66 1.61 -2.13
CA SER A 343 24.57 0.67 -2.40
C SER A 343 23.67 0.53 -1.17
N PHE A 344 22.37 0.48 -1.42
CA PHE A 344 21.29 0.28 -0.47
C PHE A 344 20.49 -0.98 -0.82
N SER A 345 19.81 -1.55 0.18
CA SER A 345 19.03 -2.80 0.06
C SER A 345 17.58 -2.55 -0.39
N LEU A 346 17.29 -1.39 -0.98
CA LEU A 346 15.93 -1.02 -1.38
C LEU A 346 15.44 -1.91 -2.52
N ILE A 347 14.26 -2.50 -2.34
CA ILE A 347 13.55 -3.28 -3.36
C ILE A 347 12.40 -2.48 -3.98
N SER A 348 11.96 -1.40 -3.31
CA SER A 348 10.91 -0.51 -3.79
C SER A 348 11.33 0.95 -3.62
N ALA A 349 11.11 1.76 -4.65
CA ALA A 349 11.37 3.19 -4.63
C ALA A 349 10.29 3.97 -5.38
N ARG A 350 9.96 5.15 -4.86
CA ARG A 350 9.12 6.13 -5.55
C ARG A 350 9.91 7.40 -5.83
N CYS A 351 9.74 7.94 -7.03
CA CYS A 351 10.40 9.16 -7.47
C CYS A 351 9.40 10.12 -8.11
N GLN A 352 9.64 11.42 -7.97
CA GLN A 352 8.88 12.48 -8.60
C GLN A 352 9.83 13.36 -9.43
N ARG A 353 9.37 13.82 -10.61
CA ARG A 353 10.14 14.67 -11.52
C ARG A 353 11.50 14.06 -11.82
N THR A 354 11.49 12.80 -12.29
CA THR A 354 12.72 12.06 -12.59
C THR A 354 13.43 12.67 -13.79
N THR A 355 14.76 12.70 -13.73
CA THR A 355 15.64 13.02 -14.86
C THR A 355 16.54 11.83 -15.13
N ILE A 356 17.20 11.78 -16.30
CA ILE A 356 18.14 10.70 -16.66
C ILE A 356 19.16 10.48 -15.54
N ARG A 357 19.79 11.56 -15.05
CA ARG A 357 20.77 11.49 -13.95
C ARG A 357 20.21 10.89 -12.66
N ARG A 358 18.94 11.18 -12.32
CA ARG A 358 18.31 10.61 -11.12
C ARG A 358 18.06 9.11 -11.26
N LEU A 359 17.71 8.65 -12.46
CA LEU A 359 17.54 7.22 -12.73
C LEU A 359 18.87 6.48 -12.68
N GLU A 360 19.93 7.04 -13.27
CA GLU A 360 21.29 6.49 -13.17
C GLU A 360 21.70 6.32 -11.70
N LEU A 361 21.58 7.39 -10.90
CA LEU A 361 21.89 7.33 -9.47
C LEU A 361 21.04 6.30 -8.73
N LEU A 362 19.75 6.20 -9.05
CA LEU A 362 18.86 5.21 -8.45
C LEU A 362 19.29 3.78 -8.79
N SER A 363 19.60 3.52 -10.07
CA SER A 363 20.05 2.20 -10.52
C SER A 363 21.37 1.77 -9.87
N LEU A 364 22.33 2.69 -9.74
CA LEU A 364 23.63 2.44 -9.12
C LEU A 364 23.53 2.24 -7.61
N SER A 365 22.69 3.03 -6.94
CA SER A 365 22.52 2.96 -5.48
C SER A 365 21.55 1.87 -5.03
N CYS A 366 20.65 1.38 -5.88
CA CYS A 366 19.63 0.39 -5.52
C CYS A 366 19.63 -0.78 -6.53
N PRO A 367 20.66 -1.64 -6.55
CA PRO A 367 20.80 -2.70 -7.55
C PRO A 367 19.77 -3.84 -7.40
N ALA A 368 19.10 -3.95 -6.24
CA ALA A 368 18.09 -4.97 -5.96
C ALA A 368 16.65 -4.48 -6.20
N LEU A 369 16.48 -3.36 -6.92
CA LEU A 369 15.17 -2.75 -7.12
C LEU A 369 14.25 -3.67 -7.94
N GLN A 370 13.04 -3.90 -7.41
CA GLN A 370 12.00 -4.72 -8.02
C GLN A 370 10.76 -3.91 -8.36
N LYS A 371 10.48 -2.84 -7.59
CA LYS A 371 9.32 -1.97 -7.77
C LYS A 371 9.74 -0.52 -7.92
N LEU A 372 9.29 0.12 -8.98
CA LEU A 372 9.57 1.53 -9.26
C LEU A 372 8.29 2.27 -9.62
N THR A 373 7.99 3.31 -8.85
CA THR A 373 6.93 4.27 -9.18
C THR A 373 7.56 5.62 -9.53
N ILE A 374 7.22 6.15 -10.69
CA ILE A 374 7.68 7.45 -11.18
C ILE A 374 6.46 8.35 -11.38
N TYR A 375 6.43 9.48 -10.69
CA TYR A 375 5.50 10.58 -10.91
C TYR A 375 6.18 11.65 -11.76
N GLU A 376 5.52 12.13 -12.81
CA GLU A 376 6.02 13.18 -13.71
C GLU A 376 7.38 12.81 -14.33
N PRO A 377 7.46 11.84 -15.27
CA PRO A 377 8.71 11.44 -15.90
C PRO A 377 9.25 12.54 -16.84
N HIS A 378 10.28 13.28 -16.43
CA HIS A 378 10.95 14.30 -17.26
C HIS A 378 12.17 13.71 -18.00
N HIS A 379 11.97 12.54 -18.61
CA HIS A 379 12.97 11.83 -19.38
C HIS A 379 12.29 10.99 -20.47
N PRO A 380 13.00 10.65 -21.56
CA PRO A 380 12.51 9.67 -22.52
C PRO A 380 12.42 8.29 -21.86
N PRO A 381 11.54 7.39 -22.33
CA PRO A 381 11.44 6.02 -21.82
C PRO A 381 12.73 5.21 -21.96
N SER A 382 13.56 5.50 -22.96
CA SER A 382 14.87 4.87 -23.14
C SER A 382 15.81 5.05 -21.94
N ALA A 383 15.60 6.10 -21.12
CA ALA A 383 16.36 6.29 -19.89
C ALA A 383 16.07 5.21 -18.83
N LEU A 384 14.98 4.43 -18.96
CA LEU A 384 14.65 3.32 -18.06
C LEU A 384 15.56 2.10 -18.27
N HIS A 385 16.31 2.01 -19.38
CA HIS A 385 17.26 0.92 -19.63
C HIS A 385 18.42 0.84 -18.63
N VAL A 386 18.59 1.86 -17.79
CA VAL A 386 19.60 1.84 -16.70
C VAL A 386 19.26 0.83 -15.61
N PHE A 387 18.00 0.40 -15.50
CA PHE A 387 17.61 -0.52 -14.43
C PHE A 387 17.92 -1.98 -14.78
N PRO A 388 18.27 -2.80 -13.77
CA PRO A 388 18.48 -4.22 -13.98
C PRO A 388 17.17 -4.97 -14.31
N PRO A 389 17.24 -6.20 -14.85
CA PRO A 389 16.08 -7.05 -15.14
C PRO A 389 15.34 -7.53 -13.88
N THR A 390 15.80 -7.17 -12.67
CA THR A 390 15.09 -7.46 -11.42
C THR A 390 13.80 -6.66 -11.26
N LEU A 391 13.59 -5.61 -12.07
CA LEU A 391 12.40 -4.79 -12.04
C LEU A 391 11.19 -5.56 -12.57
N THR A 392 10.23 -5.85 -11.70
CA THR A 392 9.00 -6.59 -12.01
C THR A 392 7.74 -5.72 -11.91
N THR A 393 7.81 -4.57 -11.25
CA THR A 393 6.70 -3.62 -11.15
C THR A 393 7.16 -2.24 -11.59
N LEU A 394 6.46 -1.68 -12.59
CA LEU A 394 6.72 -0.35 -13.12
C LEU A 394 5.43 0.47 -13.17
N HIS A 395 5.38 1.54 -12.38
CA HIS A 395 4.26 2.48 -12.34
C HIS A 395 4.73 3.84 -12.83
N LEU A 396 4.18 4.32 -13.94
CA LEU A 396 4.50 5.60 -14.55
C LEU A 396 3.25 6.49 -14.50
N LEU A 397 3.33 7.60 -13.78
CA LEU A 397 2.20 8.44 -13.44
C LEU A 397 2.43 9.87 -13.92
N SER A 398 1.37 10.52 -14.42
CA SER A 398 1.44 11.82 -15.10
C SER A 398 2.41 11.82 -16.28
N ILE A 399 2.31 10.79 -17.13
CA ILE A 399 3.08 10.63 -18.36
C ILE A 399 2.72 11.76 -19.33
N PRO A 400 3.69 12.43 -19.98
CA PRO A 400 3.41 13.47 -20.96
C PRO A 400 2.64 12.92 -22.17
N SER A 401 1.74 13.74 -22.72
CA SER A 401 0.95 13.39 -23.91
C SER A 401 1.72 13.58 -25.22
N ASP A 402 2.85 12.90 -25.36
CA ASP A 402 3.76 13.01 -26.49
C ASP A 402 3.88 11.68 -27.26
N VAL A 403 3.71 11.75 -28.59
CA VAL A 403 3.80 10.59 -29.50
C VAL A 403 5.19 9.97 -29.47
N ASP A 404 6.23 10.79 -29.37
CA ASP A 404 7.62 10.31 -29.29
C ASP A 404 7.85 9.57 -27.98
N TRP A 405 7.21 10.03 -26.90
CA TRP A 405 7.26 9.35 -25.62
C TRP A 405 6.57 7.99 -25.68
N ILE A 406 5.40 7.86 -26.31
CA ILE A 406 4.69 6.58 -26.45
C ILE A 406 5.48 5.61 -27.32
N THR A 407 6.04 6.08 -28.43
CA THR A 407 6.90 5.27 -29.30
C THR A 407 8.14 4.79 -28.55
N GLY A 408 8.72 5.66 -27.73
CA GLY A 408 9.77 5.32 -26.79
C GLY A 408 9.34 4.26 -25.77
N LEU A 409 8.10 4.31 -25.27
CA LEU A 409 7.58 3.33 -24.33
C LEU A 409 7.49 1.94 -24.98
N TYR A 410 6.95 1.85 -26.20
CA TYR A 410 6.87 0.59 -26.93
C TYR A 410 8.25 -0.01 -27.19
N SER A 411 9.21 0.81 -27.62
CA SER A 411 10.59 0.33 -27.82
C SER A 411 11.24 -0.15 -26.52
N PHE A 412 10.99 0.53 -25.39
CA PHE A 412 11.46 0.08 -24.08
C PHE A 412 10.82 -1.26 -23.68
N LEU A 413 9.49 -1.40 -23.80
CA LEU A 413 8.78 -2.62 -23.44
C LEU A 413 9.18 -3.81 -24.33
N ALA A 414 9.49 -3.57 -25.61
CA ALA A 414 9.95 -4.61 -26.53
C ALA A 414 11.32 -5.21 -26.16
N THR A 415 12.06 -4.60 -25.24
CA THR A 415 13.32 -5.16 -24.72
C THR A 415 13.05 -6.25 -23.66
N PRO A 416 14.09 -6.98 -23.18
CA PRO A 416 13.89 -7.99 -22.13
C PRO A 416 13.19 -7.44 -20.88
N HIS A 417 13.26 -6.13 -20.60
CA HIS A 417 12.54 -5.54 -19.46
C HIS A 417 11.04 -5.80 -19.50
N GLY A 418 10.37 -5.66 -20.65
CA GLY A 418 8.92 -5.90 -20.74
C GLY A 418 8.53 -7.33 -20.36
N SER A 419 9.34 -8.32 -20.77
CA SER A 419 9.11 -9.72 -20.43
C SER A 419 9.24 -10.05 -18.93
N HIS A 420 9.94 -9.23 -18.15
CA HIS A 420 10.08 -9.41 -16.70
C HIS A 420 8.97 -8.72 -15.90
N LEU A 421 8.18 -7.84 -16.53
CA LEU A 421 7.13 -7.10 -15.83
C LEU A 421 5.94 -8.01 -15.48
N HIS A 422 5.53 -7.92 -14.22
CA HIS A 422 4.32 -8.53 -13.68
C HIS A 422 3.22 -7.49 -13.41
N ASP A 423 3.59 -6.24 -13.17
CA ASP A 423 2.65 -5.16 -12.86
C ASP A 423 3.09 -3.89 -13.60
N LEU A 424 2.21 -3.38 -14.45
CA LEU A 424 2.40 -2.17 -15.24
C LEU A 424 1.23 -1.23 -14.99
N ALA A 425 1.54 -0.02 -14.50
CA ALA A 425 0.56 1.05 -14.37
C ALA A 425 1.01 2.26 -15.19
N LEU A 426 0.15 2.76 -16.06
CA LEU A 426 0.38 3.90 -16.94
C LEU A 426 -0.73 4.93 -16.70
N ARG A 427 -0.38 6.12 -16.25
CA ARG A 427 -1.34 7.21 -16.09
C ARG A 427 -0.87 8.45 -16.82
N PHE A 428 -1.60 8.86 -17.84
CA PHE A 428 -1.27 10.02 -18.66
C PHE A 428 -1.75 11.32 -18.01
N SER A 429 -1.00 12.40 -18.23
CA SER A 429 -1.44 13.74 -17.84
C SER A 429 -2.70 14.13 -18.62
N LEU A 430 -3.67 14.72 -17.94
CA LEU A 430 -4.82 15.33 -18.60
C LEU A 430 -4.34 16.50 -19.46
N SER A 431 -4.29 16.30 -20.78
CA SER A 431 -3.96 17.34 -21.74
C SER A 431 -5.08 17.46 -22.80
N GLU A 432 -5.09 18.56 -23.55
CA GLU A 432 -6.01 18.76 -24.66
C GLU A 432 -5.75 17.77 -25.81
N GLN A 433 -4.53 17.24 -25.90
CA GLN A 433 -4.14 16.28 -26.94
C GLN A 433 -4.43 14.86 -26.49
N TYR A 434 -5.24 14.17 -27.28
CA TYR A 434 -5.69 12.84 -26.99
C TYR A 434 -4.71 11.82 -27.56
N ILE A 435 -4.27 10.92 -26.69
CA ILE A 435 -3.35 9.84 -27.03
C ILE A 435 -4.16 8.60 -27.35
N SER A 436 -3.76 7.88 -28.40
CA SER A 436 -4.19 6.51 -28.63
C SER A 436 -3.07 5.53 -28.29
N LEU A 437 -3.38 4.52 -27.48
CA LEU A 437 -2.52 3.38 -27.18
C LEU A 437 -2.98 2.14 -27.92
N ASP A 438 -2.04 1.46 -28.56
CA ASP A 438 -2.22 0.11 -29.07
C ASP A 438 -1.95 -0.92 -27.96
N LEU A 439 -3.02 -1.52 -27.44
CA LEU A 439 -2.95 -2.52 -26.38
C LEU A 439 -2.21 -3.78 -26.83
N SER A 440 -2.29 -4.10 -28.11
CA SER A 440 -1.68 -5.31 -28.69
C SER A 440 -0.15 -5.28 -28.52
N GLN A 441 0.49 -4.12 -28.75
CA GLN A 441 1.94 -3.95 -28.62
C GLN A 441 2.43 -4.08 -27.17
N ILE A 442 1.67 -3.56 -26.21
CA ILE A 442 2.00 -3.67 -24.77
C ILE A 442 1.96 -5.12 -24.34
N LEU A 443 0.86 -5.83 -24.65
CA LEU A 443 0.65 -7.20 -24.21
C LEU A 443 1.57 -8.19 -24.93
N LYS A 444 1.92 -7.94 -26.19
CA LYS A 444 2.95 -8.70 -26.93
C LYS A 444 4.31 -8.60 -26.25
N SER A 445 4.66 -7.40 -25.79
CA SER A 445 5.95 -7.12 -25.16
C SER A 445 6.03 -7.59 -23.69
N CYS A 446 4.89 -7.79 -23.03
CA CYS A 446 4.80 -8.12 -21.61
C CYS A 446 3.99 -9.43 -21.36
N PRO A 447 4.49 -10.61 -21.80
CA PRO A 447 3.75 -11.87 -21.69
C PRO A 447 3.53 -12.37 -20.24
N ASN A 448 4.35 -11.91 -19.28
CA ASN A 448 4.28 -12.32 -17.87
C ASN A 448 3.48 -11.36 -16.99
N LEU A 449 2.72 -10.46 -17.62
CA LEU A 449 1.96 -9.44 -16.92
C LEU A 449 0.78 -10.06 -16.16
N HIS A 450 0.65 -9.72 -14.89
CA HIS A 450 -0.46 -10.10 -14.02
C HIS A 450 -1.48 -8.98 -13.88
N THR A 451 -1.00 -7.74 -13.84
CA THR A 451 -1.80 -6.53 -13.68
C THR A 451 -1.42 -5.50 -14.74
N LEU A 452 -2.41 -5.00 -15.47
CA LEU A 452 -2.28 -3.81 -16.31
C LEU A 452 -3.28 -2.76 -15.86
N ALA A 453 -2.80 -1.58 -15.50
CA ALA A 453 -3.65 -0.42 -15.25
C ALA A 453 -3.26 0.71 -16.19
N GLU A 454 -4.20 1.20 -16.97
CA GLU A 454 -4.05 2.34 -17.85
C GLU A 454 -5.15 3.36 -17.52
N ASP A 455 -4.76 4.63 -17.41
CA ASP A 455 -5.68 5.74 -17.21
C ASP A 455 -5.24 6.98 -18.00
N GLY A 456 -6.11 7.50 -18.86
CA GLY A 456 -5.95 8.79 -19.53
C GLY A 456 -5.72 8.74 -21.05
N ALA A 457 -5.53 7.57 -21.66
CA ALA A 457 -5.41 7.40 -23.11
C ALA A 457 -6.59 6.62 -23.72
N ASP A 458 -6.88 6.88 -25.00
CA ASP A 458 -7.82 6.07 -25.77
C ASP A 458 -7.12 4.74 -26.13
N VAL A 459 -7.75 3.62 -25.81
CA VAL A 459 -7.18 2.29 -25.99
C VAL A 459 -7.81 1.59 -27.18
N ASP A 460 -6.97 1.20 -28.13
CA ASP A 460 -7.36 0.45 -29.32
C ASP A 460 -6.52 -0.83 -29.47
N TRP A 461 -6.97 -1.71 -30.36
CA TRP A 461 -6.27 -2.95 -30.73
C TRP A 461 -6.05 -2.93 -32.23
N LYS A 462 -4.87 -2.47 -32.65
CA LYS A 462 -4.59 -2.36 -34.09
C LYS A 462 -4.34 -3.76 -34.66
N LYS A 463 -4.94 -4.03 -35.82
CA LYS A 463 -4.68 -5.27 -36.55
C LYS A 463 -3.23 -5.27 -37.01
N GLU A 464 -2.51 -6.35 -36.69
CA GLU A 464 -1.25 -6.64 -37.35
C GLU A 464 -1.56 -6.93 -38.83
N PHE A 465 -0.80 -6.32 -39.74
CA PHE A 465 -0.96 -6.58 -41.18
C PHE A 465 -0.77 -8.08 -41.46
N GLU A 466 -1.59 -8.63 -42.36
CA GLU A 466 -1.75 -10.07 -42.64
C GLU A 466 -0.47 -10.82 -43.11
N ASP A 467 0.67 -10.14 -43.27
CA ASP A 467 1.91 -10.73 -43.80
C ASP A 467 2.88 -11.27 -42.73
N ASP A 468 2.65 -11.03 -41.43
CA ASP A 468 3.60 -11.42 -40.38
C ASP A 468 3.14 -12.68 -39.62
N THR A 469 3.32 -13.85 -40.26
CA THR A 469 2.98 -15.19 -39.71
C THR A 469 3.69 -15.54 -38.37
N LEU A 470 4.54 -14.66 -37.84
CA LEU A 470 5.29 -14.80 -36.59
C LEU A 470 4.72 -13.96 -35.42
N SER A 471 3.65 -13.19 -35.62
CA SER A 471 3.24 -12.13 -34.69
C SER A 471 2.09 -12.46 -33.73
N VAL A 472 1.60 -13.71 -33.69
CA VAL A 472 0.46 -14.07 -32.83
C VAL A 472 0.76 -13.79 -31.36
N ILE A 473 0.03 -12.83 -30.77
CA ILE A 473 0.10 -12.57 -29.32
C ILE A 473 -0.27 -13.87 -28.59
N PRO A 474 0.64 -14.43 -27.77
CA PRO A 474 0.38 -15.68 -27.08
C PRO A 474 -0.76 -15.50 -26.07
N PRO A 475 -1.41 -16.61 -25.64
CA PRO A 475 -2.41 -16.54 -24.59
C PRO A 475 -1.85 -15.88 -23.33
N LEU A 476 -2.57 -14.89 -22.82
CA LEU A 476 -2.21 -14.10 -21.63
C LEU A 476 -2.58 -14.86 -20.36
N ILE A 477 -1.94 -16.02 -20.17
CA ILE A 477 -2.26 -16.97 -19.10
C ILE A 477 -2.03 -16.42 -17.69
N ASN A 478 -1.17 -15.41 -17.56
CA ASN A 478 -0.81 -14.82 -16.28
C ASN A 478 -1.64 -13.58 -15.94
N LEU A 479 -2.36 -12.99 -16.90
CA LEU A 479 -3.10 -11.75 -16.71
C LEU A 479 -4.34 -12.00 -15.85
N ARG A 480 -4.38 -11.38 -14.66
CA ARG A 480 -5.44 -11.54 -13.66
C ARG A 480 -6.31 -10.29 -13.52
N SER A 481 -5.72 -9.12 -13.68
CA SER A 481 -6.38 -7.84 -13.44
C SER A 481 -6.08 -6.83 -14.54
N ILE A 482 -7.11 -6.19 -15.08
CA ILE A 482 -6.96 -5.15 -16.09
C ILE A 482 -7.90 -3.97 -15.84
N GLN A 483 -7.35 -2.76 -15.89
CA GLN A 483 -8.07 -1.49 -15.85
C GLN A 483 -7.65 -0.66 -17.06
N LEU A 484 -8.58 -0.25 -17.92
CA LEU A 484 -8.31 0.56 -19.11
C LEU A 484 -9.17 1.81 -19.12
N GLY A 485 -8.53 2.97 -19.24
CA GLY A 485 -9.11 4.27 -19.01
C GLY A 485 -9.72 4.92 -20.25
N ARG A 486 -10.32 6.09 -20.01
CA ARG A 486 -10.82 7.05 -21.01
C ARG A 486 -11.79 6.52 -22.08
N ILE A 487 -11.32 5.89 -23.16
CA ILE A 487 -12.16 5.28 -24.20
C ILE A 487 -11.51 3.97 -24.60
N VAL A 488 -12.25 2.86 -24.59
CA VAL A 488 -11.77 1.53 -24.99
C VAL A 488 -12.64 1.04 -26.13
N THR A 489 -12.03 0.66 -27.25
CA THR A 489 -12.78 0.12 -28.38
C THR A 489 -13.35 -1.27 -28.06
N ALA A 490 -14.54 -1.58 -28.57
CA ALA A 490 -15.16 -2.90 -28.44
C ALA A 490 -14.28 -3.99 -29.04
N HIS A 491 -13.52 -3.67 -30.09
CA HIS A 491 -12.53 -4.58 -30.66
C HIS A 491 -11.41 -4.90 -29.66
N ALA A 492 -10.82 -3.89 -29.00
CA ALA A 492 -9.79 -4.11 -27.99
C ALA A 492 -10.29 -4.93 -26.80
N LEU A 493 -11.48 -4.60 -26.30
CA LEU A 493 -12.12 -5.33 -25.22
C LEU A 493 -12.35 -6.81 -25.59
N THR A 494 -12.91 -7.07 -26.78
CA THR A 494 -13.23 -8.43 -27.20
C THR A 494 -11.96 -9.25 -27.45
N GLU A 495 -10.94 -8.71 -28.13
CA GLU A 495 -9.69 -9.43 -28.39
C GLU A 495 -8.88 -9.72 -27.11
N LEU A 496 -8.90 -8.79 -26.15
CA LEU A 496 -8.31 -8.97 -24.83
C LEU A 496 -8.97 -10.13 -24.07
N LEU A 497 -10.30 -10.11 -23.94
CA LEU A 497 -11.04 -11.12 -23.17
C LEU A 497 -10.92 -12.51 -23.79
N LYS A 498 -10.79 -12.61 -25.12
CA LYS A 498 -10.48 -13.86 -25.82
C LYS A 498 -9.12 -14.45 -25.45
N ARG A 499 -8.13 -13.59 -25.19
CA ARG A 499 -6.74 -14.01 -24.96
C ARG A 499 -6.37 -14.16 -23.49
N ALA A 500 -7.20 -13.70 -22.55
CA ALA A 500 -6.93 -13.72 -21.12
C ALA A 500 -7.83 -14.72 -20.36
N PRO A 501 -7.59 -16.04 -20.46
CA PRO A 501 -8.45 -17.08 -19.86
C PRO A 501 -8.40 -17.14 -18.33
N ALA A 502 -7.38 -16.52 -17.72
CA ALA A 502 -7.19 -16.45 -16.28
C ALA A 502 -7.65 -15.11 -15.66
N LEU A 503 -8.29 -14.24 -16.46
CA LEU A 503 -8.69 -12.91 -16.02
C LEU A 503 -9.78 -13.02 -14.94
N LYS A 504 -9.56 -12.30 -13.83
CA LYS A 504 -10.47 -12.23 -12.68
C LYS A 504 -11.15 -10.87 -12.56
N ILE A 505 -10.43 -9.80 -12.88
CA ILE A 505 -10.91 -8.42 -12.72
C ILE A 505 -10.72 -7.70 -14.06
N ALA A 506 -11.81 -7.13 -14.59
CA ALA A 506 -11.80 -6.37 -15.83
C ALA A 506 -12.60 -5.08 -15.65
N HIS A 507 -11.90 -3.95 -15.70
CA HIS A 507 -12.45 -2.60 -15.54
C HIS A 507 -12.22 -1.79 -16.81
N PHE A 508 -13.28 -1.23 -17.37
CA PHE A 508 -13.20 -0.34 -18.53
C PHE A 508 -13.92 0.97 -18.22
N TYR A 509 -13.37 2.10 -18.65
CA TYR A 509 -14.01 3.39 -18.39
C TYR A 509 -15.19 3.62 -19.35
N ARG A 510 -14.94 4.00 -20.61
CA ARG A 510 -16.02 4.22 -21.59
C ARG A 510 -15.81 3.30 -22.78
N CYS A 511 -16.85 2.57 -23.15
CA CYS A 511 -16.85 1.70 -24.34
C CYS A 511 -18.00 2.12 -25.27
N PRO A 512 -17.85 3.20 -26.05
CA PRO A 512 -18.95 3.81 -26.81
C PRO A 512 -19.42 2.96 -28.00
N ASP A 513 -18.59 2.04 -28.50
CA ASP A 513 -18.88 1.15 -29.62
C ASP A 513 -19.27 -0.27 -29.17
N LEU A 514 -19.35 -0.53 -27.85
CA LEU A 514 -19.68 -1.83 -27.28
C LEU A 514 -21.20 -2.07 -27.33
N THR A 515 -21.61 -3.08 -28.11
CA THR A 515 -23.01 -3.48 -28.31
C THR A 515 -23.31 -4.85 -27.69
N ASP A 516 -24.60 -5.19 -27.58
CA ASP A 516 -25.07 -6.49 -27.10
C ASP A 516 -24.44 -7.68 -27.86
N GLU A 517 -24.29 -7.56 -29.18
CA GLU A 517 -23.70 -8.62 -30.01
C GLU A 517 -22.28 -8.97 -29.57
N HIS A 518 -21.49 -7.96 -29.18
CA HIS A 518 -20.14 -8.16 -28.69
C HIS A 518 -20.14 -8.96 -27.38
N LEU A 519 -20.97 -8.59 -26.40
CA LEU A 519 -21.06 -9.32 -25.12
C LEU A 519 -21.63 -10.74 -25.29
N ILE A 520 -22.62 -10.91 -26.15
CA ILE A 520 -23.21 -12.22 -26.44
C ILE A 520 -22.17 -13.12 -27.13
N SER A 521 -21.38 -12.58 -28.06
CA SER A 521 -20.32 -13.33 -28.74
C SER A 521 -19.24 -13.83 -27.78
N LEU A 522 -18.93 -13.05 -26.74
CA LEU A 522 -17.97 -13.43 -25.71
C LEU A 522 -18.53 -14.51 -24.78
N THR A 523 -19.84 -14.62 -24.63
CA THR A 523 -20.50 -15.55 -23.70
C THR A 523 -21.07 -16.80 -24.39
N ALA A 524 -20.89 -16.91 -25.71
CA ALA A 524 -21.32 -18.06 -26.49
C ALA A 524 -20.51 -19.32 -26.13
N LYS A 525 -21.19 -20.44 -25.85
CA LYS A 525 -20.51 -21.73 -25.65
C LYS A 525 -19.92 -22.21 -26.99
N PRO A 526 -18.72 -22.82 -27.00
CA PRO A 526 -18.27 -23.57 -28.17
C PRO A 526 -19.31 -24.66 -28.47
N SER A 527 -19.82 -24.70 -29.70
CA SER A 527 -20.81 -25.69 -30.12
C SER A 527 -20.19 -27.10 -30.11
N ASN A 528 -20.83 -28.03 -29.40
CA ASN A 528 -20.43 -29.45 -29.26
C ASN A 528 -20.61 -30.29 -30.54
N THR A 529 -20.61 -29.70 -31.74
CA THR A 529 -20.88 -30.40 -33.01
C THR A 529 -19.64 -30.68 -33.88
N SER A 530 -18.44 -30.56 -33.33
CA SER A 530 -17.24 -31.12 -33.97
C SER A 530 -16.53 -32.11 -33.05
N HIS A 531 -16.86 -33.39 -33.22
CA HIS A 531 -15.94 -34.49 -32.91
C HIS A 531 -14.71 -34.32 -33.82
N CYS A 532 -13.73 -33.53 -33.39
CA CYS A 532 -12.42 -33.47 -34.03
C CYS A 532 -11.39 -33.99 -33.04
N TYR A 533 -10.74 -35.05 -33.48
CA TYR A 533 -9.56 -35.66 -32.90
C TYR A 533 -8.60 -34.60 -32.32
N TRP A 534 -8.21 -34.80 -31.06
CA TRP A 534 -6.94 -34.28 -30.57
C TRP A 534 -5.81 -35.05 -31.26
N GLN A 535 -5.53 -34.69 -32.51
CA GLN A 535 -4.30 -35.05 -33.21
C GLN A 535 -3.73 -33.78 -33.85
N GLU A 536 -2.55 -33.41 -33.34
CA GLU A 536 -1.47 -32.72 -34.06
C GLU A 536 -1.86 -31.99 -35.34
N ASN A 537 -2.40 -30.77 -35.22
CA ASN A 537 -2.07 -29.70 -36.15
C ASN A 537 -2.37 -28.34 -35.51
N GLN A 538 -1.29 -27.64 -35.16
CA GLN A 538 -1.29 -26.24 -34.75
C GLN A 538 -1.78 -25.42 -35.96
N ASN A 539 -2.87 -24.66 -35.82
CA ASN A 539 -3.30 -23.47 -36.60
C ASN A 539 -4.83 -23.35 -36.76
N SER A 540 -5.59 -23.34 -35.66
CA SER A 540 -6.97 -22.82 -35.70
C SER A 540 -7.30 -22.05 -34.41
N PRO A 541 -7.92 -20.86 -34.49
CA PRO A 541 -8.06 -19.95 -33.36
C PRO A 541 -9.10 -20.47 -32.38
N ALA A 542 -8.72 -20.57 -31.10
CA ALA A 542 -9.61 -20.95 -30.01
C ALA A 542 -10.85 -20.04 -29.97
N HIS A 543 -12.03 -20.66 -29.82
CA HIS A 543 -13.31 -19.94 -29.76
C HIS A 543 -13.35 -18.92 -28.60
N PRO A 544 -14.01 -17.77 -28.79
CA PRO A 544 -14.11 -16.71 -27.79
C PRO A 544 -14.98 -17.17 -26.63
N CYS A 545 -14.40 -17.35 -25.45
CA CYS A 545 -15.17 -17.57 -24.24
C CYS A 545 -14.66 -16.60 -23.17
N LEU A 546 -15.58 -15.80 -22.63
CA LEU A 546 -15.34 -14.96 -21.47
C LEU A 546 -14.76 -15.85 -20.35
N SER A 547 -13.67 -15.41 -19.74
CA SER A 547 -13.00 -16.17 -18.68
C SER A 547 -14.03 -16.58 -17.62
N GLN A 548 -14.19 -17.89 -17.40
CA GLN A 548 -15.03 -18.43 -16.34
C GLN A 548 -14.55 -18.01 -14.94
N HIS A 549 -13.35 -17.42 -14.84
CA HIS A 549 -12.74 -16.95 -13.61
C HIS A 549 -13.05 -15.49 -13.29
N ILE A 550 -13.82 -14.78 -14.12
CA ILE A 550 -14.14 -13.37 -13.87
C ILE A 550 -14.99 -13.25 -12.60
N GLU A 551 -14.42 -12.54 -11.62
CA GLU A 551 -15.02 -12.19 -10.34
C GLU A 551 -15.57 -10.75 -10.36
N CYS A 552 -14.96 -9.87 -11.16
CA CYS A 552 -15.39 -8.48 -11.31
C CYS A 552 -15.33 -8.02 -12.77
N PHE A 553 -16.47 -7.62 -13.33
CA PHE A 553 -16.58 -7.06 -14.68
C PHE A 553 -17.27 -5.71 -14.61
N TYR A 554 -16.52 -4.62 -14.75
CA TYR A 554 -17.02 -3.26 -14.54
C TYR A 554 -16.82 -2.40 -15.77
N ILE A 555 -17.87 -1.73 -16.23
CA ILE A 555 -17.78 -0.72 -17.30
C ILE A 555 -18.43 0.57 -16.80
N TYR A 556 -17.68 1.66 -16.74
CA TYR A 556 -18.20 2.93 -16.24
C TYR A 556 -19.28 3.54 -17.15
N GLU A 557 -19.16 3.40 -18.48
CA GLU A 557 -20.15 3.87 -19.45
C GLU A 557 -20.24 2.92 -20.68
N ALA A 558 -21.44 2.42 -20.96
CA ALA A 558 -21.71 1.46 -22.04
C ALA A 558 -23.13 1.68 -22.61
N SER A 559 -23.31 2.77 -23.37
CA SER A 559 -24.63 3.27 -23.81
C SER A 559 -25.42 2.32 -24.71
N HIS A 560 -24.78 1.32 -25.33
CA HIS A 560 -25.43 0.39 -26.26
C HIS A 560 -25.59 -1.03 -25.69
N ILE A 561 -25.39 -1.20 -24.39
CA ILE A 561 -25.68 -2.46 -23.69
C ILE A 561 -27.07 -2.44 -23.08
N THR A 562 -27.88 -3.42 -23.46
CA THR A 562 -29.27 -3.57 -23.02
C THR A 562 -29.43 -4.71 -22.00
N ALA A 563 -30.60 -4.77 -21.34
CA ALA A 563 -30.88 -5.76 -20.31
C ALA A 563 -30.72 -7.23 -20.75
N PRO A 564 -31.16 -7.65 -21.96
CA PRO A 564 -30.87 -8.99 -22.49
C PRO A 564 -29.40 -9.39 -22.43
N ALA A 565 -28.48 -8.49 -22.79
CA ALA A 565 -27.05 -8.78 -22.78
C ALA A 565 -26.53 -8.93 -21.34
N VAL A 566 -27.00 -8.09 -20.41
CA VAL A 566 -26.64 -8.20 -18.98
C VAL A 566 -27.13 -9.52 -18.40
N VAL A 567 -28.38 -9.90 -18.66
CA VAL A 567 -28.94 -11.18 -18.19
C VAL A 567 -28.17 -12.37 -18.76
N THR A 568 -27.76 -12.28 -20.03
CA THR A 568 -26.91 -13.31 -20.67
C THR A 568 -25.55 -13.40 -20.00
N LEU A 569 -24.92 -12.27 -19.66
CA LEU A 569 -23.67 -12.21 -18.91
C LEU A 569 -23.82 -12.89 -17.54
N LEU A 570 -24.86 -12.54 -16.78
CA LEU A 570 -25.13 -13.10 -15.46
C LEU A 570 -25.37 -14.61 -15.51
N ALA A 571 -26.06 -15.11 -16.54
CA ALA A 571 -26.33 -16.53 -16.73
C ALA A 571 -25.11 -17.36 -17.16
N ARG A 572 -24.01 -16.71 -17.56
CA ARG A 572 -22.82 -17.35 -18.14
C ARG A 572 -21.56 -17.18 -17.28
N CYS A 573 -21.56 -16.24 -16.34
CA CYS A 573 -20.43 -15.93 -15.47
C CYS A 573 -20.72 -16.36 -14.03
N ASP A 574 -20.61 -17.67 -13.75
CA ASP A 574 -20.98 -18.24 -12.45
C ASP A 574 -20.17 -17.69 -11.26
N ASN A 575 -18.95 -17.19 -11.53
CA ASN A 575 -18.05 -16.62 -10.52
C ASN A 575 -18.17 -15.10 -10.37
N LEU A 576 -19.06 -14.44 -11.12
CA LEU A 576 -19.19 -12.99 -11.09
C LEU A 576 -19.76 -12.52 -9.75
N LEU A 577 -18.95 -11.77 -9.00
CA LEU A 577 -19.32 -11.20 -7.69
C LEU A 577 -19.65 -9.72 -7.80
N ARG A 578 -19.09 -9.02 -8.78
CA ARG A 578 -19.18 -7.56 -8.92
C ARG A 578 -19.37 -7.15 -10.37
N THR A 579 -20.38 -6.34 -10.65
CA THR A 579 -20.56 -5.67 -11.94
C THR A 579 -20.97 -4.22 -11.73
N GLY A 580 -20.92 -3.34 -12.72
CA GLY A 580 -21.29 -1.97 -12.39
C GLY A 580 -21.37 -0.90 -13.46
N ASN A 581 -21.81 0.23 -12.91
CA ASN A 581 -22.38 1.47 -13.44
C ASN A 581 -23.56 1.36 -14.40
N LEU A 582 -24.52 0.48 -14.07
CA LEU A 582 -25.76 0.26 -14.84
C LEU A 582 -26.53 1.56 -15.16
N SER A 583 -26.39 2.62 -14.36
CA SER A 583 -27.02 3.92 -14.64
C SER A 583 -26.50 4.61 -15.89
N ASN A 584 -25.29 4.27 -16.33
CA ASN A 584 -24.64 4.81 -17.52
C ASN A 584 -24.64 3.80 -18.68
N TRP A 585 -25.49 2.78 -18.59
CA TRP A 585 -25.68 1.79 -19.65
C TRP A 585 -26.96 2.11 -20.43
N GLY A 586 -27.16 1.46 -21.57
CA GLY A 586 -28.36 1.58 -22.40
C GLY A 586 -29.61 0.92 -21.80
N LEU A 587 -29.81 1.05 -20.48
CA LEU A 587 -30.87 0.37 -19.71
C LEU A 587 -32.02 1.33 -19.41
N ASP A 588 -33.24 0.90 -19.70
CA ASP A 588 -34.45 1.57 -19.28
C ASP A 588 -34.96 1.03 -17.92
N CYS A 589 -36.00 1.67 -17.38
CA CYS A 589 -36.59 1.28 -16.10
C CYS A 589 -37.16 -0.15 -16.09
N GLU A 590 -37.52 -0.71 -17.24
CA GLU A 590 -37.97 -2.10 -17.38
C GLU A 590 -36.80 -3.06 -17.35
N GLY A 591 -35.73 -2.75 -18.07
CA GLY A 591 -34.49 -3.52 -18.09
C GLY A 591 -33.83 -3.63 -16.71
N ILE A 592 -33.79 -2.54 -15.94
CA ILE A 592 -33.27 -2.56 -14.56
C ILE A 592 -34.12 -3.47 -13.67
N ARG A 593 -35.46 -3.38 -13.79
CA ARG A 593 -36.37 -4.26 -13.04
C ARG A 593 -36.15 -5.73 -13.41
N TRP A 594 -35.96 -6.03 -14.68
CA TRP A 594 -35.69 -7.37 -15.15
C TRP A 594 -34.35 -7.92 -14.64
N ILE A 595 -33.29 -7.12 -14.66
CA ILE A 595 -31.98 -7.51 -14.09
C ILE A 595 -32.12 -7.78 -12.58
N HIS A 596 -32.80 -6.90 -11.86
CA HIS A 596 -33.04 -7.05 -10.42
C HIS A 596 -33.86 -8.32 -10.10
N SER A 597 -34.95 -8.57 -10.83
CA SER A 597 -35.71 -9.82 -10.71
C SER A 597 -34.83 -11.03 -11.03
N THR A 598 -34.01 -10.98 -12.08
CA THR A 598 -33.08 -12.07 -12.44
C THR A 598 -32.10 -12.36 -11.31
N ILE A 599 -31.54 -11.32 -10.67
CA ILE A 599 -30.62 -11.46 -9.53
C ILE A 599 -31.33 -12.11 -8.35
N LEU A 600 -32.55 -11.68 -8.01
CA LEU A 600 -33.33 -12.23 -6.91
C LEU A 600 -33.80 -13.67 -7.18
N ASP A 601 -34.36 -13.93 -8.36
CA ASP A 601 -34.95 -15.21 -8.76
C ASP A 601 -33.87 -16.30 -8.87
N ASN A 602 -32.69 -15.95 -9.42
CA ASN A 602 -31.53 -16.84 -9.48
C ASN A 602 -30.65 -16.74 -8.23
N ASN A 603 -31.01 -15.86 -7.31
CA ASN A 603 -30.39 -15.70 -6.00
C ASN A 603 -28.87 -15.38 -6.09
N LEU A 604 -28.45 -14.59 -7.08
CA LEU A 604 -27.04 -14.32 -7.38
C LEU A 604 -26.39 -13.46 -6.29
N ASN A 605 -25.20 -13.86 -5.81
CA ASN A 605 -24.39 -13.06 -4.87
C ASN A 605 -23.59 -11.98 -5.62
N LEU A 606 -24.32 -11.01 -6.19
CA LEU A 606 -23.78 -9.98 -7.08
C LEU A 606 -23.92 -8.59 -6.44
N GLU A 607 -22.81 -7.88 -6.31
CA GLU A 607 -22.77 -6.47 -5.92
C GLU A 607 -22.78 -5.57 -7.17
N ILE A 608 -23.77 -4.69 -7.27
CA ILE A 608 -23.88 -3.68 -8.32
C ILE A 608 -23.14 -2.42 -7.86
N ASN A 609 -22.02 -2.14 -8.51
CA ASN A 609 -21.12 -1.06 -8.13
C ASN A 609 -21.52 0.28 -8.80
N PRO A 610 -21.57 1.39 -8.04
CA PRO A 610 -21.82 2.72 -8.58
C PRO A 610 -20.58 3.29 -9.30
N GLY A 611 -20.72 4.47 -9.91
CA GLY A 611 -19.62 5.20 -10.56
C GLY A 611 -18.41 5.46 -9.66
N SER A 612 -18.59 5.58 -8.34
CA SER A 612 -17.48 5.78 -7.39
C SER A 612 -16.52 4.58 -7.30
N HIS A 613 -16.96 3.39 -7.75
CA HIS A 613 -16.11 2.20 -7.80
C HIS A 613 -14.89 2.41 -8.69
N TRP A 614 -15.01 3.13 -9.81
CA TRP A 614 -13.85 3.42 -10.68
C TRP A 614 -12.70 4.11 -9.93
N PHE A 615 -13.05 5.03 -9.02
CA PHE A 615 -12.08 5.88 -8.32
C PHE A 615 -11.60 5.29 -6.98
N CYS A 616 -12.42 4.44 -6.34
CA CYS A 616 -12.20 3.96 -4.99
C CYS A 616 -12.26 2.43 -4.86
N SER A 617 -12.18 1.67 -5.96
CA SER A 617 -12.26 0.21 -5.90
C SER A 617 -11.11 -0.40 -5.12
N GLN A 618 -11.41 -1.47 -4.38
CA GLN A 618 -10.38 -2.35 -3.83
C GLN A 618 -9.79 -3.29 -4.90
N CYS A 619 -10.34 -3.28 -6.12
CA CYS A 619 -9.88 -4.10 -7.25
C CYS A 619 -8.50 -3.66 -7.75
N PHE A 620 -8.25 -2.35 -7.75
CA PHE A 620 -6.97 -1.74 -8.07
C PHE A 620 -6.61 -0.80 -6.93
N PRO A 621 -5.95 -1.30 -5.86
CA PRO A 621 -5.43 -0.44 -4.81
C PRO A 621 -4.27 0.38 -5.41
N ILE A 622 -4.60 1.49 -6.06
CA ILE A 622 -3.61 2.50 -6.46
C ILE A 622 -3.15 3.15 -5.16
N SER A 623 -2.03 2.66 -4.63
CA SER A 623 -1.41 3.12 -3.39
C SER A 623 -0.86 4.54 -3.48
#